data_AF-A0A955MPU9-F1
#
_entry.id   AF-A0A955MPU9-F1
#
_cell.length_a   1.000
_cell.length_b   1.000
_cell.length_c   1.000
_cell.angle_alpha   90.00
_cell.angle_beta   90.00
_cell.angle_gamma   90.00
#
_symmetry.space_group_name_H-M   'P 1'
#
loop_
_entity.id
_entity.type
_entity.pdbx_description
1 polymer ?
#
loop_
_entity_poly.entity_id
_entity_poly.type
_entity_poly.pdbx_seq_one_letter_code
_entity_poly.pdbx_strand_id
1 'polypeptide(L)'
;MNLSTNDDRPRRGWFWGLLVLAILFRLVSWSGREAIQTDSVSYISPGINLFRGEGLVDTSGHVLVSKPPLYSLLIGMAWKVLGDGDLAARLISFLAGLGTVALVFFLARRLYSNRVGIFAMAFAVIYPGLVNASTAALAESLALLFLLVGTFGLLNVIERWSVQSAI
;
A
#
# COMPACT_ATOMS: atom_id res chain seq x y z
N MET A 1 -35.33 -2.90 20.77
CA MET A 1 -34.85 -1.68 20.12
C MET A 1 -34.68 -2.00 18.64
N ASN A 2 -35.65 -1.58 17.81
CA ASN A 2 -35.70 -1.91 16.39
C ASN A 2 -34.59 -1.15 15.64
N LEU A 3 -33.52 -1.84 15.26
CA LEU A 3 -32.54 -1.32 14.31
C LEU A 3 -33.18 -1.43 12.93
N SER A 4 -33.60 -0.29 12.37
CA SER A 4 -34.03 -0.22 11.00
C SER A 4 -32.93 -0.79 10.10
N THR A 5 -33.32 -1.74 9.26
CA THR A 5 -32.52 -2.27 8.17
C THR A 5 -32.36 -1.16 7.12
N ASN A 6 -31.55 -0.15 7.44
CA ASN A 6 -31.03 0.76 6.44
C ASN A 6 -30.26 -0.11 5.44
N ASP A 7 -30.55 0.05 4.16
CA ASP A 7 -29.89 -0.66 3.07
C ASP A 7 -28.38 -0.36 3.12
N ASP A 8 -27.67 -1.17 3.89
CA ASP A 8 -26.22 -1.13 4.12
C ASP A 8 -25.47 -1.81 2.98
N ARG A 9 -26.05 -1.81 1.77
CA ARG A 9 -25.31 -2.18 0.58
C ARG A 9 -24.67 -0.91 0.04
N PRO A 10 -23.34 -0.75 0.12
CA PRO A 10 -22.70 0.30 -0.65
C PRO A 10 -23.04 0.01 -2.10
N ARG A 11 -23.63 0.97 -2.82
CA ARG A 11 -23.77 0.84 -4.27
C ARG A 11 -22.35 0.57 -4.77
N ARG A 12 -22.10 -0.67 -5.18
CA ARG A 12 -20.75 -1.23 -5.47
C ARG A 12 -19.93 -0.30 -6.39
N GLY A 13 -20.62 0.52 -7.19
CA GLY A 13 -20.05 1.59 -7.99
C GLY A 13 -19.26 2.66 -7.23
N TRP A 14 -19.61 3.03 -5.99
CA TRP A 14 -18.85 4.05 -5.23
C TRP A 14 -17.43 3.59 -4.90
N PHE A 15 -17.27 2.34 -4.46
CA PHE A 15 -15.95 1.79 -4.17
C PHE A 15 -15.06 1.82 -5.42
N TRP A 16 -15.58 1.32 -6.54
CA TRP A 16 -14.83 1.30 -7.80
C TRP A 16 -14.57 2.71 -8.33
N GLY A 17 -15.54 3.61 -8.23
CA GLY A 17 -15.38 5.02 -8.62
C GLY A 17 -14.29 5.70 -7.81
N LEU A 18 -14.25 5.50 -6.49
CA LEU A 18 -13.20 6.02 -5.62
C LEU A 18 -11.84 5.37 -5.91
N LEU A 19 -11.80 4.08 -6.26
CA LEU A 19 -10.56 3.41 -6.63
C LEU A 19 -9.99 3.96 -7.95
N VAL A 20 -10.86 4.21 -8.94
CA VAL A 20 -10.47 4.89 -10.18
C VAL A 20 -9.95 6.30 -9.89
N LEU A 21 -10.63 7.07 -9.04
CA LEU A 21 -10.12 8.38 -8.61
C LEU A 21 -8.76 8.25 -7.91
N ALA A 22 -8.58 7.25 -7.03
CA ALA A 22 -7.31 6.97 -6.37
C ALA A 22 -6.16 6.78 -7.36
N ILE A 23 -6.42 6.01 -8.43
CA ILE A 23 -5.49 5.80 -9.54
C ILE A 23 -5.18 7.13 -10.23
N LEU A 24 -6.20 7.89 -10.62
CA LEU A 24 -6.01 9.16 -11.33
C LEU A 24 -5.18 10.17 -10.53
N PHE A 25 -5.50 10.38 -9.25
CA PHE A 25 -4.73 11.28 -8.38
C PHE A 25 -3.26 10.85 -8.25
N ARG A 26 -3.02 9.53 -8.14
CA ARG A 26 -1.66 9.00 -8.05
C ARG A 26 -0.91 9.09 -9.38
N LEU A 27 -1.58 8.92 -10.51
CA LEU A 27 -0.97 9.10 -11.84
C LEU A 27 -0.56 10.56 -12.07
N VAL A 28 -1.40 11.53 -11.69
CA VAL A 28 -1.05 12.96 -11.76
C VAL A 28 0.14 13.27 -10.86
N SER A 29 0.16 12.73 -9.64
CA SER A 29 1.31 12.88 -8.73
C SER A 29 2.56 12.16 -9.22
N TRP A 30 2.42 11.05 -9.97
CA TRP A 30 3.55 10.34 -10.57
C TRP A 30 4.15 11.17 -11.71
N SER A 31 3.33 11.74 -12.60
CA SER A 31 3.81 12.50 -13.76
C SER A 31 4.57 13.76 -13.38
N GLY A 32 4.29 14.35 -12.22
CA GLY A 32 5.01 15.52 -11.71
C GLY A 32 6.38 15.22 -11.08
N ARG A 33 6.84 13.96 -11.06
CA ARG A 33 8.11 13.57 -10.41
C ARG A 33 9.21 13.35 -11.44
N GLU A 34 10.00 14.39 -11.69
CA GLU A 34 11.07 14.39 -12.70
C GLU A 34 12.40 13.81 -12.23
N ALA A 35 12.63 13.66 -10.92
CA ALA A 35 13.91 13.19 -10.38
C ALA A 35 13.79 11.87 -9.61
N ILE A 36 14.79 11.00 -9.78
CA ILE A 36 15.03 9.86 -8.89
C ILE A 36 15.33 10.41 -7.51
N GLN A 37 14.58 9.97 -6.50
CA GLN A 37 14.87 10.33 -5.11
C GLN A 37 16.19 9.69 -4.69
N THR A 38 17.09 10.48 -4.11
CA THR A 38 18.41 10.01 -3.64
C THR A 38 18.29 8.78 -2.74
N ASP A 39 17.28 8.80 -1.85
CA ASP A 39 17.03 7.70 -0.91
C ASP A 39 16.52 6.42 -1.59
N SER A 40 15.92 6.53 -2.78
CA SER A 40 15.37 5.38 -3.53
C SER A 40 16.46 4.43 -4.03
N VAL A 41 17.65 4.95 -4.34
CA VAL A 41 18.79 4.14 -4.84
C VAL A 41 19.16 3.05 -3.85
N SER A 42 19.14 3.37 -2.55
CA SER A 42 19.45 2.42 -1.48
C SER A 42 18.47 1.24 -1.38
N TYR A 43 17.29 1.34 -2.00
CA TYR A 43 16.33 0.24 -2.12
C TYR A 43 16.44 -0.47 -3.47
N ILE A 44 16.65 0.29 -4.54
CA ILE A 44 16.69 -0.21 -5.92
C ILE A 44 17.92 -1.08 -6.16
N SER A 45 19.12 -0.59 -5.83
CA SER A 45 20.37 -1.28 -6.16
C SER A 45 20.47 -2.67 -5.53
N PRO A 46 20.20 -2.87 -4.22
CA PRO A 46 20.21 -4.22 -3.65
C PRO A 46 19.18 -5.16 -4.27
N GLY A 47 18.02 -4.63 -4.65
CA GLY A 47 16.99 -5.40 -5.34
C GLY A 47 17.48 -5.92 -6.69
N ILE A 48 18.07 -5.06 -7.50
CA ILE A 48 18.62 -5.42 -8.82
C ILE A 48 19.80 -6.39 -8.67
N ASN A 49 20.75 -6.08 -7.78
CA ASN A 49 21.95 -6.88 -7.54
C ASN A 49 21.63 -8.31 -7.11
N LEU A 50 20.59 -8.48 -6.28
CA LEU A 50 20.11 -9.81 -5.89
C LEU A 50 19.75 -10.66 -7.11
N PHE A 51 19.03 -10.07 -8.07
CA PHE A 51 18.60 -10.80 -9.27
C PHE A 51 19.66 -10.92 -10.37
N ARG A 52 20.77 -10.18 -10.24
CA ARG A 52 22.00 -10.40 -11.01
C ARG A 52 22.91 -11.49 -10.43
N GLY A 53 22.60 -11.99 -9.23
CA GLY A 53 23.41 -13.00 -8.55
C GLY A 53 24.50 -12.42 -7.65
N GLU A 54 24.51 -11.11 -7.43
CA GLU A 54 25.47 -10.41 -6.57
C GLU A 54 25.03 -10.37 -5.10
N GLY A 55 23.76 -10.70 -4.83
CA GLY A 55 23.16 -10.68 -3.50
C GLY A 55 22.50 -9.33 -3.16
N LEU A 56 21.92 -9.23 -1.95
CA LEU A 56 21.30 -8.00 -1.43
C LEU A 56 22.38 -7.02 -0.97
N VAL A 57 23.14 -6.48 -1.91
CA VAL A 57 24.25 -5.53 -1.66
C VAL A 57 23.99 -4.18 -2.30
N ASP A 58 24.41 -3.11 -1.65
CA ASP A 58 24.36 -1.76 -2.22
C ASP A 58 25.40 -1.58 -3.34
N THR A 59 25.44 -0.38 -3.93
CA THR A 59 26.41 -0.04 -5.00
C THR A 59 27.86 -0.06 -4.55
N SER A 60 28.12 -0.02 -3.24
CA SER A 60 29.46 -0.10 -2.64
C SER A 60 29.86 -1.53 -2.30
N GLY A 61 28.99 -2.52 -2.53
CA GLY A 61 29.20 -3.92 -2.19
C GLY A 61 28.89 -4.27 -0.74
N HIS A 62 28.34 -3.35 0.05
CA HIS A 62 27.93 -3.65 1.43
C HIS A 62 26.56 -4.33 1.45
N VAL A 63 26.41 -5.33 2.31
CA VAL A 63 25.13 -6.01 2.51
C VAL A 63 24.08 -5.02 3.01
N LEU A 64 22.85 -5.15 2.50
CA LEU A 64 21.70 -4.38 2.97
C LEU A 64 21.33 -4.81 4.40
N VAL A 65 21.85 -4.08 5.39
CA VAL A 65 21.54 -4.28 6.82
C VAL A 65 20.67 -3.17 7.40
N SER A 66 20.64 -2.00 6.78
CA SER A 66 19.96 -0.82 7.34
C SER A 66 18.46 -0.80 7.09
N LYS A 67 17.94 -1.64 6.18
CA LYS A 67 16.54 -1.60 5.74
C LYS A 67 15.95 -3.00 5.55
N PRO A 68 14.64 -3.19 5.77
CA PRO A 68 13.99 -4.47 5.52
C PRO A 68 14.12 -4.91 4.05
N PRO A 69 14.43 -6.19 3.77
CA PRO A 69 14.77 -6.65 2.42
C PRO A 69 13.56 -6.79 1.50
N LEU A 70 12.34 -6.86 2.03
CA LEU A 70 11.13 -7.17 1.25
C LEU A 70 10.88 -6.14 0.15
N TYR A 71 11.05 -4.84 0.44
CA TYR A 71 10.82 -3.80 -0.56
C TYR A 71 11.82 -3.91 -1.72
N SER A 72 13.12 -4.05 -1.42
CA SER A 72 14.17 -4.30 -2.41
C SER A 72 13.95 -5.58 -3.21
N LEU A 73 13.52 -6.67 -2.57
CA LEU A 73 13.18 -7.92 -3.23
C LEU A 73 12.07 -7.72 -4.27
N LEU A 74 10.98 -7.05 -3.90
CA LEU A 74 9.86 -6.77 -4.81
C LEU A 74 10.27 -5.86 -5.97
N ILE A 75 11.13 -4.86 -5.71
CA ILE A 75 11.72 -4.01 -6.76
C ILE A 75 12.48 -4.88 -7.76
N GLY A 76 13.37 -5.75 -7.27
CA GLY A 76 14.16 -6.62 -8.14
C GLY A 76 13.31 -7.57 -8.99
N MET A 77 12.21 -8.10 -8.43
CA MET A 77 11.25 -8.92 -9.18
C MET A 77 10.56 -8.12 -10.29
N ALA A 78 10.08 -6.91 -9.97
CA ALA A 78 9.43 -6.04 -10.94
C ALA A 78 10.42 -5.55 -12.01
N TRP A 79 11.66 -5.28 -11.61
CA TRP A 79 12.75 -4.88 -12.50
C TRP A 79 13.03 -5.93 -13.58
N LYS A 80 12.93 -7.23 -13.29
CA LYS A 80 13.09 -8.30 -14.30
C LYS A 80 12.13 -8.18 -15.48
N VAL A 81 10.94 -7.61 -15.26
CA VAL A 81 9.91 -7.44 -16.30
C VAL A 81 9.99 -6.05 -16.94
N LEU A 82 10.30 -5.03 -16.14
CA LEU A 82 10.23 -3.63 -16.56
C LEU A 82 11.55 -3.09 -17.11
N GLY A 83 12.69 -3.67 -16.72
CA GLY A 83 14.04 -3.20 -17.06
C GLY A 83 14.51 -1.92 -16.36
N ASP A 84 13.58 -1.13 -15.82
CA ASP A 84 13.84 0.14 -15.13
C ASP A 84 13.60 0.00 -13.61
N GLY A 85 14.62 0.32 -12.82
CA GLY A 85 14.60 0.20 -11.36
C GLY A 85 13.75 1.25 -10.64
N ASP A 86 13.72 2.49 -11.14
CA ASP A 86 12.90 3.56 -10.57
C ASP A 86 11.43 3.29 -10.87
N LEU A 87 11.11 2.92 -12.11
CA LEU A 87 9.76 2.53 -12.51
C LEU A 87 9.28 1.31 -11.71
N ALA A 88 10.14 0.30 -11.54
CA ALA A 88 9.84 -0.86 -10.70
C ALA A 88 9.52 -0.45 -9.25
N ALA A 89 10.33 0.39 -8.63
CA ALA A 89 10.11 0.84 -7.26
C ALA A 89 8.84 1.68 -7.09
N ARG A 90 8.61 2.63 -8.00
CA ARG A 90 7.37 3.42 -8.01
C ARG A 90 6.14 2.54 -8.24
N LEU A 91 6.23 1.51 -9.07
CA LEU A 91 5.13 0.57 -9.29
C LEU A 91 4.78 -0.17 -8.00
N ILE A 92 5.77 -0.68 -7.27
CA ILE A 92 5.53 -1.35 -5.98
C ILE A 92 4.87 -0.39 -4.99
N SER A 93 5.38 0.83 -4.84
CA SER A 93 4.78 1.86 -3.98
C SER A 93 3.35 2.22 -4.39
N PHE A 94 3.09 2.30 -5.69
CA PHE A 94 1.79 2.64 -6.25
C PHE A 94 0.75 1.56 -5.95
N LEU A 95 1.10 0.30 -6.19
CA LEU A 95 0.23 -0.84 -5.89
C LEU A 95 -0.02 -0.94 -4.38
N ALA A 96 1.01 -0.72 -3.55
CA ALA A 96 0.85 -0.71 -2.10
C ALA A 96 -0.05 0.44 -1.61
N GLY A 97 0.09 1.61 -2.22
CA GLY A 97 -0.76 2.77 -1.96
C GLY A 97 -2.23 2.53 -2.32
N LEU A 98 -2.51 1.89 -3.45
CA LEU A 98 -3.88 1.51 -3.83
C LEU A 98 -4.47 0.46 -2.89
N GLY A 99 -3.68 -0.55 -2.52
CA GLY A 99 -4.07 -1.54 -1.52
C GLY A 99 -4.40 -0.90 -0.17
N THR A 100 -3.62 0.11 0.24
CA THR A 100 -3.84 0.89 1.47
C THR A 100 -5.20 1.60 1.42
N VAL A 101 -5.53 2.29 0.32
CA VAL A 101 -6.84 2.95 0.16
C VAL A 101 -8.00 1.95 0.21
N ALA A 102 -7.85 0.79 -0.43
CA ALA A 102 -8.86 -0.25 -0.39
C ALA A 102 -9.03 -0.83 1.03
N LEU A 103 -7.93 -1.07 1.76
CA LEU A 103 -8.00 -1.55 3.14
C LEU A 103 -8.62 -0.55 4.09
N VAL A 104 -8.38 0.76 3.92
CA VAL A 104 -9.05 1.80 4.70
C VAL A 104 -10.57 1.69 4.57
N PHE A 105 -11.09 1.47 3.35
CA PHE A 105 -12.52 1.21 3.13
C PHE A 105 -13.00 0.00 3.94
N PHE A 106 -12.32 -1.14 3.82
CA PHE A 106 -12.75 -2.38 4.46
C PHE A 106 -12.67 -2.31 5.99
N LEU A 107 -11.63 -1.68 6.53
CA LEU A 107 -11.44 -1.49 7.97
C LEU A 107 -12.54 -0.60 8.54
N ALA A 108 -12.77 0.57 7.94
CA ALA A 108 -13.80 1.52 8.39
C ALA A 108 -15.22 0.96 8.21
N ARG A 109 -15.47 0.22 7.12
CA ARG A 109 -16.73 -0.51 6.91
C ARG A 109 -16.97 -1.54 8.00
N ARG A 110 -15.92 -2.29 8.39
CA ARG A 110 -16.03 -3.34 9.40
C ARG A 110 -16.28 -2.76 10.79
N LEU A 111 -15.56 -1.70 11.16
CA LEU A 111 -15.64 -1.11 12.50
C LEU A 111 -16.93 -0.30 12.72
N TYR A 112 -17.49 0.27 11.65
CA TYR A 112 -18.62 1.18 11.74
C TYR A 112 -19.73 0.79 10.75
N SER A 113 -19.71 1.36 9.54
CA SER A 113 -20.73 1.13 8.51
C SER A 113 -20.17 1.39 7.12
N ASN A 114 -20.92 0.98 6.09
CA ASN A 114 -20.54 1.18 4.70
C ASN A 114 -20.36 2.66 4.34
N ARG A 115 -21.23 3.53 4.87
CA ARG A 115 -21.14 4.98 4.64
C ARG A 115 -19.82 5.53 5.18
N VAL A 116 -19.45 5.13 6.40
CA VAL A 116 -18.17 5.52 7.01
C VAL A 116 -16.99 4.98 6.21
N GLY A 117 -17.08 3.75 5.69
CA GLY A 117 -16.09 3.19 4.78
C GLY A 117 -15.87 4.03 3.52
N ILE A 118 -16.94 4.49 2.87
CA ILE A 118 -16.86 5.35 1.67
C ILE A 118 -16.21 6.69 2.02
N PHE A 119 -16.61 7.34 3.12
CA PHE A 119 -16.00 8.61 3.53
C PHE A 119 -14.52 8.46 3.89
N ALA A 120 -14.16 7.42 4.66
CA ALA A 120 -12.76 7.13 5.01
C ALA A 120 -11.90 6.89 3.76
N MET A 121 -12.43 6.10 2.80
CA MET A 121 -11.77 5.89 1.51
C MET A 121 -11.61 7.21 0.74
N ALA A 122 -12.65 8.03 0.65
CA ALA A 122 -12.60 9.32 -0.04
C ALA A 122 -11.53 10.25 0.54
N PHE A 123 -11.41 10.32 1.87
CA PHE A 123 -10.32 11.06 2.51
C PHE A 123 -8.95 10.46 2.17
N ALA A 124 -8.80 9.13 2.20
CA ALA A 124 -7.54 8.46 1.84
C ALA A 124 -7.16 8.62 0.36
N VAL A 125 -8.14 8.81 -0.53
CA VAL A 125 -7.91 9.09 -1.97
C VAL A 125 -7.17 10.41 -2.15
N ILE A 126 -7.60 11.47 -1.46
CA ILE A 126 -7.12 12.85 -1.65
C ILE A 126 -6.04 13.26 -0.64
N TYR A 127 -5.82 12.49 0.42
CA TYR A 127 -4.87 12.86 1.47
C TYR A 127 -3.44 12.97 0.92
N PRO A 128 -2.83 14.17 0.92
CA PRO A 128 -1.55 14.42 0.22
C PRO A 128 -0.42 13.50 0.68
N GLY A 129 -0.35 13.19 1.98
CA GLY A 129 0.69 12.31 2.52
C GLY A 129 0.62 10.89 1.95
N LEU A 130 -0.59 10.33 1.78
CA LEU A 130 -0.79 9.01 1.20
C LEU A 130 -0.53 9.02 -0.31
N VAL A 131 -0.95 10.07 -1.02
CA VAL A 131 -0.67 10.20 -2.46
C VAL A 131 0.85 10.31 -2.69
N ASN A 132 1.54 11.12 -1.89
CA ASN A 132 2.99 11.27 -1.95
C ASN A 132 3.70 9.94 -1.65
N ALA A 133 3.35 9.28 -0.53
CA ALA A 133 3.93 7.98 -0.18
C ALA A 133 3.66 6.90 -1.24
N SER A 134 2.49 6.93 -1.90
CA SER A 134 2.14 5.96 -2.96
C SER A 134 2.95 6.15 -4.25
N THR A 135 3.57 7.31 -4.46
CA THR A 135 4.26 7.63 -5.71
C THR A 135 5.76 7.83 -5.53
N ALA A 136 6.23 7.89 -4.28
CA ALA A 136 7.65 7.87 -3.94
C ALA A 136 8.19 6.43 -3.99
N ALA A 137 9.36 6.25 -4.59
CA ALA A 137 10.09 4.98 -4.62
C ALA A 137 10.77 4.70 -3.26
N LEU A 138 9.96 4.58 -2.22
CA LEU A 138 10.38 4.35 -0.84
C LEU A 138 9.50 3.29 -0.18
N ALA A 139 9.95 2.73 0.94
CA ALA A 139 9.33 1.57 1.58
C ALA A 139 8.06 1.90 2.40
N GLU A 140 7.75 3.17 2.65
CA GLU A 140 6.69 3.58 3.59
C GLU A 140 5.30 3.17 3.10
N SER A 141 5.02 3.26 1.80
CA SER A 141 3.71 2.83 1.26
C SER A 141 3.52 1.32 1.40
N LEU A 142 4.59 0.52 1.26
CA LEU A 142 4.53 -0.91 1.52
C LEU A 142 4.39 -1.22 3.02
N ALA A 143 5.13 -0.52 3.87
CA ALA A 143 5.03 -0.67 5.33
C ALA A 143 3.63 -0.32 5.84
N LEU A 144 3.03 0.77 5.35
CA LEU A 144 1.66 1.17 5.68
C LEU A 144 0.62 0.12 5.24
N LEU A 145 0.78 -0.45 4.04
CA LEU A 145 -0.09 -1.54 3.59
C LEU A 145 -0.05 -2.70 4.57
N PHE A 146 1.15 -3.21 4.89
CA PHE A 146 1.30 -4.36 5.78
C PHE A 146 0.86 -4.06 7.21
N LEU A 147 1.05 -2.82 7.69
CA LEU A 147 0.52 -2.38 8.98
C LEU A 147 -1.02 -2.48 9.03
N LEU A 148 -1.70 -2.05 7.96
CA LEU A 148 -3.17 -2.16 7.88
C LEU A 148 -3.63 -3.61 7.71
N VAL A 149 -2.90 -4.42 6.93
CA VAL A 149 -3.17 -5.87 6.83
C VAL A 149 -3.04 -6.53 8.21
N GLY A 150 -1.97 -6.22 8.95
CA GLY A 150 -1.72 -6.72 10.29
C GLY A 150 -2.82 -6.30 11.26
N THR A 151 -3.20 -5.02 11.25
CA THR A 151 -4.32 -4.49 12.05
C THR A 151 -5.63 -5.20 11.72
N PHE A 152 -5.94 -5.37 10.43
CA PHE A 152 -7.14 -6.08 9.99
C PHE A 152 -7.11 -7.55 10.45
N GLY A 153 -5.97 -8.23 10.33
CA GLY A 153 -5.78 -9.60 10.83
C GLY A 153 -5.98 -9.72 12.34
N LEU A 154 -5.40 -8.79 13.11
CA LEU A 154 -5.55 -8.75 14.56
C LEU A 154 -7.00 -8.57 14.99
N LEU A 155 -7.75 -7.67 14.35
CA LEU A 155 -9.18 -7.50 14.61
C LEU A 155 -9.96 -8.81 14.40
N ASN A 156 -9.66 -9.55 13.33
CA ASN A 156 -10.30 -10.86 13.08
C ASN A 156 -9.98 -11.89 14.18
N VAL A 157 -8.78 -11.86 14.75
CA VAL A 157 -8.41 -12.77 15.85
C VAL A 157 -9.15 -12.39 17.12
N ILE A 158 -9.13 -11.11 17.50
CA ILE A 158 -9.76 -10.62 18.74
C ILE A 158 -11.25 -10.94 18.77
N GLU A 159 -11.96 -10.71 17.66
CA GLU A 159 -13.39 -11.00 17.56
C GLU A 159 -13.69 -12.50 17.71
N ARG A 160 -12.87 -13.37 17.12
CA ARG A 160 -13.03 -14.84 17.25
C ARG A 160 -12.87 -15.30 18.69
N TRP A 161 -11.87 -14.76 19.39
CA TRP A 161 -11.64 -15.08 20.79
C TRP A 161 -12.79 -14.61 21.68
N SER A 162 -13.29 -13.39 21.47
CA SER A 162 -14.42 -12.84 22.23
C SER A 162 -15.69 -13.68 22.09
N VAL A 163 -15.93 -14.27 20.91
CA VAL A 163 -17.09 -15.15 20.68
C VAL A 163 -16.91 -16.49 21.39
N GLN A 164 -15.70 -17.05 21.38
CA GLN A 164 -15.42 -18.33 22.05
C GLN A 164 -15.47 -18.22 23.58
N SER A 165 -15.03 -17.10 24.16
CA SER A 165 -15.06 -16.88 25.62
C SER A 165 -16.46 -16.60 26.18
N ALA A 166 -17.44 -16.34 25.32
CA ALA A 166 -18.82 -16.04 25.71
C ALA A 166 -19.74 -17.27 25.68
N ILE A 167 -19.23 -18.43 25.26
CA ILE A 167 -19.90 -19.75 25.24
C ILE A 167 -19.34 -20.58 26.39
#